data_AF-A0A699J960-F1
#
_entry.id   AF-A0A699J960-F1
#
_cell.length_a   1.000
_cell.length_b   1.000
_cell.length_c   1.000
_cell.angle_alpha   90.00
_cell.angle_beta   90.00
_cell.angle_gamma   90.00
#
_symmetry.space_group_name_H-M   'P 1'
#
loop_
_entity.id
_entity.type
_entity.pdbx_description
1 polymer ?
#
loop_
_entity_poly.entity_id
_entity_poly.type
_entity_poly.pdbx_seq_one_letter_code
_entity_poly.pdbx_strand_id
1 'polypeptide(L)'
;MPPKITTTPMSDAAIKELVAQSVADALVKHKANKNSQNRDDSQESRSGRKRTVPTTRECTYSDNLKCQPLNFKGTKGVVGLTQWFQKMEYVFHISKCTVACQIKFSTCTLLGSALTWWNSHVKIVGYDAAYGMSWKTLKKMMTAKYCPRSEIKKLEIEI
;
A
#
# COMPACT_ATOMS: atom_id res chain seq x y z
N MET A 1 12.24 -25.27 -52.28
CA MET A 1 11.83 -23.89 -51.97
C MET A 1 11.11 -23.91 -50.62
N PRO A 2 11.51 -23.12 -49.60
CA PRO A 2 10.74 -23.03 -48.36
C PRO A 2 9.59 -21.99 -48.49
N PRO A 3 8.48 -22.15 -47.74
CA PRO A 3 7.33 -21.25 -47.82
C PRO A 3 7.60 -19.93 -47.09
N LYS A 4 7.27 -18.79 -47.74
CA LYS A 4 7.28 -17.46 -47.12
C LYS A 4 6.13 -17.35 -46.12
N ILE A 5 6.46 -17.22 -44.83
CA ILE A 5 5.49 -16.81 -43.80
C ILE A 5 5.35 -15.29 -43.87
N THR A 6 4.21 -14.82 -44.37
CA THR A 6 3.85 -13.40 -44.32
C THR A 6 3.13 -13.16 -43.01
N THR A 7 3.86 -12.61 -42.02
CA THR A 7 3.26 -12.18 -40.75
C THR A 7 2.56 -10.84 -40.99
N THR A 8 1.24 -10.88 -41.18
CA THR A 8 0.41 -9.68 -41.21
C THR A 8 0.47 -9.00 -39.84
N PRO A 9 0.97 -7.77 -39.72
CA PRO A 9 0.98 -7.06 -38.45
C PRO A 9 -0.47 -6.74 -38.07
N MET A 10 -0.89 -7.17 -36.88
CA MET A 10 -2.17 -6.75 -36.31
C MET A 10 -2.18 -5.22 -36.24
N SER A 11 -3.20 -4.59 -36.81
CA SER A 11 -3.33 -3.14 -36.81
C SER A 11 -3.79 -2.65 -35.43
N ASP A 12 -3.39 -1.44 -35.07
CA ASP A 12 -3.82 -0.79 -33.82
C ASP A 12 -5.35 -0.67 -33.70
N ALA A 13 -6.05 -0.62 -34.83
CA ALA A 13 -7.51 -0.64 -34.88
C ALA A 13 -8.07 -1.98 -34.36
N ALA A 14 -7.49 -3.10 -34.78
CA ALA A 14 -7.91 -4.42 -34.31
C ALA A 14 -7.64 -4.61 -32.81
N ILE A 15 -6.55 -4.03 -32.30
CA ILE A 15 -6.24 -4.07 -30.85
C ILE A 15 -7.27 -3.25 -30.06
N LYS A 16 -7.59 -2.03 -30.52
CA LYS A 16 -8.59 -1.17 -29.86
C LYS A 16 -9.98 -1.81 -29.86
N GLU A 17 -10.34 -2.48 -30.95
CA GLU A 17 -11.63 -3.16 -31.08
C GLU A 17 -11.73 -4.38 -30.17
N LEU A 18 -10.66 -5.17 -30.07
CA LEU A 18 -10.59 -6.31 -29.14
C LEU A 18 -10.71 -5.85 -27.67
N VAL A 19 -10.07 -4.73 -27.33
CA VAL A 19 -10.18 -4.14 -25.98
C VAL A 19 -11.61 -3.66 -25.73
N ALA A 20 -12.23 -2.96 -26.68
CA ALA A 20 -13.60 -2.47 -26.56
C ALA A 20 -14.61 -3.62 -26.38
N GLN A 21 -14.46 -4.71 -27.13
CA GLN A 21 -15.28 -5.92 -26.99
C GLN A 21 -15.08 -6.59 -25.62
N SER A 22 -13.84 -6.73 -25.16
CA SER A 22 -13.58 -7.34 -23.84
C SER A 22 -14.19 -6.54 -22.67
N VAL A 23 -14.19 -5.21 -22.79
CA VAL A 23 -14.80 -4.31 -21.80
C VAL A 23 -16.32 -4.39 -21.87
N ALA A 24 -16.91 -4.44 -23.07
CA ALA A 24 -18.36 -4.59 -23.24
C ALA A 24 -18.86 -5.92 -22.65
N ASP A 25 -18.17 -7.04 -22.92
CA ASP A 25 -18.52 -8.36 -22.38
C ASP A 25 -18.43 -8.40 -20.85
N ALA A 26 -17.40 -7.77 -20.27
CA ALA A 26 -17.25 -7.65 -18.82
C ALA A 26 -18.40 -6.85 -18.19
N LEU A 27 -18.87 -5.78 -18.85
CA LEU A 27 -19.98 -4.96 -18.39
C LEU A 27 -21.33 -5.69 -18.49
N VAL A 28 -21.56 -6.46 -19.57
CA VAL A 28 -22.76 -7.30 -19.72
C VAL A 28 -22.79 -8.38 -18.65
N LYS A 29 -21.66 -9.07 -18.41
CA LYS A 29 -21.53 -10.09 -17.37
C LYS A 29 -21.76 -9.53 -15.97
N HIS A 30 -21.26 -8.33 -15.67
CA HIS A 30 -21.48 -7.65 -14.40
C HIS A 30 -22.95 -7.24 -14.20
N LYS A 31 -23.64 -6.78 -15.25
CA LYS A 31 -25.07 -6.41 -15.18
C LYS A 31 -25.99 -7.64 -15.04
N ALA A 32 -25.69 -8.73 -15.75
CA ALA A 32 -26.44 -9.99 -15.61
C ALA A 32 -26.34 -10.56 -14.19
N ASN A 33 -25.16 -10.47 -13.57
CA ASN A 33 -24.94 -10.92 -12.18
C ASN A 33 -25.63 -10.04 -11.14
N LYS A 34 -25.94 -8.77 -11.47
CA LYS A 34 -26.63 -7.83 -10.57
C LYS A 34 -28.15 -8.00 -10.59
N ASN A 35 -28.74 -8.38 -11.72
CA ASN A 35 -30.19 -8.55 -11.85
C ASN A 35 -30.73 -9.88 -11.28
N SER A 36 -29.88 -10.86 -10.97
CA SER A 36 -30.32 -12.13 -10.37
C SER A 36 -30.56 -12.07 -8.85
N GLN A 37 -30.27 -10.94 -8.20
CA GLN A 37 -30.25 -10.82 -6.74
C GLN A 37 -31.41 -9.95 -6.23
N ASN A 38 -32.63 -10.28 -6.62
CA ASN A 38 -33.86 -9.77 -6.02
C ASN A 38 -34.89 -10.90 -5.95
N ARG A 39 -34.81 -11.76 -4.93
CA ARG A 39 -35.93 -12.52 -4.37
C ARG A 39 -35.71 -12.71 -2.87
N ASP A 40 -36.44 -11.88 -2.14
CA ASP A 40 -37.31 -12.12 -0.98
C ASP A 40 -36.86 -12.90 0.26
N ASP A 41 -37.50 -12.47 1.35
CA ASP A 41 -37.31 -12.67 2.78
C ASP A 41 -37.22 -14.11 3.28
N SER A 42 -36.44 -14.32 4.35
CA SER A 42 -36.90 -14.76 5.68
C SER A 42 -35.75 -15.29 6.55
N GLN A 43 -35.95 -15.16 7.87
CA GLN A 43 -35.05 -15.53 8.94
C GLN A 43 -34.54 -16.98 8.85
N GLU A 44 -33.29 -17.24 9.27
CA GLU A 44 -32.97 -18.23 10.32
C GLU A 44 -31.44 -18.40 10.46
N SER A 45 -31.03 -18.62 11.70
CA SER A 45 -29.67 -18.79 12.18
C SER A 45 -28.92 -19.96 11.51
N ARG A 46 -27.58 -19.87 11.56
CA ARG A 46 -26.59 -20.98 11.50
C ARG A 46 -25.74 -21.09 10.22
N SER A 47 -24.47 -20.76 10.39
CA SER A 47 -23.28 -21.35 9.74
C SER A 47 -23.36 -21.64 8.23
N GLY A 48 -22.83 -20.72 7.42
CA GLY A 48 -22.67 -20.95 5.98
C GLY A 48 -21.69 -19.96 5.36
N ARG A 49 -20.47 -20.43 5.15
CA ARG A 49 -19.33 -19.75 4.52
C ARG A 49 -19.69 -19.26 3.10
N LYS A 50 -20.32 -18.08 2.96
CA LYS A 50 -20.44 -17.38 1.67
C LYS A 50 -19.05 -16.91 1.26
N ARG A 51 -18.52 -17.48 0.17
CA ARG A 51 -17.32 -16.97 -0.51
C ARG A 51 -17.66 -15.58 -1.05
N THR A 52 -17.38 -14.57 -0.24
CA THR A 52 -17.20 -13.20 -0.70
C THR A 52 -16.08 -13.22 -1.74
N VAL A 53 -16.30 -12.54 -2.86
CA VAL A 53 -15.18 -12.08 -3.70
C VAL A 53 -14.17 -11.44 -2.74
N PRO A 54 -12.88 -11.81 -2.77
CA PRO A 54 -11.93 -11.24 -1.83
C PRO A 54 -11.82 -9.75 -2.09
N THR A 55 -12.58 -8.95 -1.34
CA THR A 55 -12.18 -7.58 -1.06
C THR A 55 -10.78 -7.71 -0.48
N THR A 56 -9.81 -7.02 -1.08
CA THR A 56 -8.50 -6.84 -0.48
C THR A 56 -8.72 -6.31 0.92
N ARG A 57 -8.59 -7.20 1.91
CA ARG A 57 -8.83 -6.88 3.31
C ARG A 57 -7.83 -5.78 3.68
N GLU A 58 -8.34 -4.60 3.99
CA GLU A 58 -7.51 -3.54 4.55
C GLU A 58 -6.89 -4.04 5.86
N CYS A 59 -5.61 -3.78 6.06
CA CYS A 59 -4.96 -4.17 7.32
C CYS A 59 -5.67 -3.46 8.47
N THR A 60 -6.06 -4.22 9.49
CA THR A 60 -6.70 -3.64 10.67
C THR A 60 -5.63 -3.22 11.69
N TYR A 61 -5.95 -2.27 12.56
CA TYR A 61 -5.11 -1.92 13.72
C TYR A 61 -4.71 -3.15 14.57
N SER A 62 -5.58 -4.17 14.65
CA SER A 62 -5.27 -5.44 15.31
C SER A 62 -4.19 -6.26 14.60
N ASP A 63 -4.20 -6.33 13.26
CA ASP A 63 -3.19 -7.07 12.47
C ASP A 63 -1.80 -6.47 12.68
N ASN A 64 -1.79 -5.15 12.83
CA ASN A 64 -0.65 -4.32 13.10
C ASN A 64 -0.04 -4.54 14.50
N LEU A 65 -0.86 -4.61 15.56
CA LEU A 65 -0.38 -4.90 16.92
C LEU A 65 0.24 -6.30 17.05
N LYS A 66 -0.31 -7.29 16.34
CA LYS A 66 0.21 -8.67 16.36
C LYS A 66 1.65 -8.77 15.83
N CYS A 67 2.05 -7.85 14.96
CA CYS A 67 3.38 -7.85 14.36
C CYS A 67 4.46 -7.19 15.23
N GLN A 68 4.09 -6.63 16.39
CA GLN A 68 4.97 -5.93 17.32
C GLN A 68 5.95 -4.99 16.60
N PRO A 69 5.43 -3.90 16.01
CA PRO A 69 6.26 -2.99 15.25
C PRO A 69 7.35 -2.38 16.12
N LEU A 70 8.52 -2.16 15.52
CA LEU A 70 9.63 -1.48 16.19
C LEU A 70 9.29 0.01 16.33
N ASN A 71 9.50 0.57 17.52
CA ASN A 71 9.31 2.00 17.75
C ASN A 71 10.54 2.81 17.37
N PHE A 72 10.35 4.05 16.92
CA PHE A 72 11.43 4.99 16.62
C PHE A 72 11.31 6.27 17.44
N LYS A 73 12.33 6.54 18.27
CA LYS A 73 12.38 7.70 19.18
C LYS A 73 13.02 8.97 18.57
N GLY A 74 13.67 8.85 17.41
CA GLY A 74 14.43 9.95 16.80
C GLY A 74 15.88 10.11 17.28
N THR A 75 16.38 9.19 18.12
CA THR A 75 17.72 9.32 18.77
C THR A 75 18.73 8.25 18.36
N LYS A 76 18.33 7.25 17.56
CA LYS A 76 19.20 6.11 17.19
C LYS A 76 20.01 6.33 15.90
N GLY A 77 20.10 7.57 15.42
CA GLY A 77 20.82 7.95 14.20
C GLY A 77 20.39 7.18 12.93
N VAL A 78 21.27 7.18 11.93
CA VAL A 78 21.05 6.53 10.62
C VAL A 78 20.75 5.04 10.76
N VAL A 79 21.47 4.33 11.63
CA VAL A 79 21.33 2.88 11.82
C VAL A 79 19.94 2.54 12.36
N GLY A 80 19.51 3.21 13.43
CA GLY A 80 18.20 2.94 14.01
C GLY A 80 17.04 3.37 13.11
N LEU A 81 17.21 4.42 12.31
CA LEU A 81 16.21 4.79 11.31
C LEU A 81 16.10 3.72 10.21
N THR A 82 17.23 3.19 9.74
CA THR A 82 17.28 2.15 8.71
C THR A 82 16.61 0.86 9.19
N GLN A 83 16.93 0.42 10.41
CA GLN A 83 16.29 -0.74 11.03
C GLN A 83 14.78 -0.55 11.18
N TRP A 84 14.35 0.65 11.54
CA TRP A 84 12.93 0.97 11.64
C TRP A 84 12.23 0.88 10.28
N PHE A 85 12.80 1.45 9.21
CA PHE A 85 12.23 1.32 7.86
C PHE A 85 12.09 -0.13 7.43
N GLN A 86 13.13 -0.94 7.58
CA GLN A 86 13.11 -2.35 7.21
C GLN A 86 12.05 -3.13 7.98
N LYS A 87 11.94 -2.91 9.30
CA LYS A 87 10.91 -3.55 10.11
C LYS A 87 9.50 -3.13 9.68
N MET A 88 9.28 -1.84 9.41
CA MET A 88 7.98 -1.35 8.95
C MET A 88 7.59 -1.95 7.59
N GLU A 89 8.53 -2.03 6.65
CA GLU A 89 8.32 -2.66 5.34
C GLU A 89 7.98 -4.14 5.45
N TYR A 90 8.67 -4.86 6.35
CA TYR A 90 8.33 -6.24 6.67
C TYR A 90 6.91 -6.35 7.26
N VAL A 91 6.55 -5.50 8.22
CA VAL A 91 5.20 -5.51 8.80
C VAL A 91 4.14 -5.22 7.74
N PHE A 92 4.36 -4.24 6.86
CA PHE A 92 3.44 -3.93 5.77
C PHE A 92 3.23 -5.14 4.85
N HIS A 93 4.30 -5.88 4.56
CA HIS A 93 4.24 -7.06 3.71
C HIS A 93 3.41 -8.19 4.36
N ILE A 94 3.72 -8.56 5.60
CA ILE A 94 3.04 -9.69 6.28
C ILE A 94 1.58 -9.36 6.62
N SER A 95 1.27 -8.10 6.97
CA SER A 95 -0.08 -7.66 7.32
C SER A 95 -0.94 -7.34 6.10
N LYS A 96 -0.37 -7.42 4.88
CA LYS A 96 -1.01 -6.98 3.63
C LYS A 96 -1.51 -5.53 3.73
N CYS A 97 -0.70 -4.66 4.33
CA CYS A 97 -1.01 -3.27 4.53
C CYS A 97 -1.19 -2.56 3.19
N THR A 98 -2.37 -1.98 2.98
CA THR A 98 -2.64 -1.15 1.81
C THR A 98 -1.82 0.13 1.91
N VAL A 99 -1.48 0.72 0.75
CA VAL A 99 -0.72 1.98 0.69
C VAL A 99 -1.39 3.08 1.53
N ALA A 100 -2.73 3.14 1.53
CA ALA A 100 -3.51 4.10 2.31
C ALA A 100 -3.33 3.96 3.83
N CYS A 101 -2.97 2.77 4.33
CA CYS A 101 -2.80 2.52 5.77
C CYS A 101 -1.35 2.70 6.24
N GLN A 102 -0.36 2.71 5.33
CA GLN A 102 1.06 2.68 5.70
C GLN A 102 1.50 3.88 6.55
N ILE A 103 1.05 5.09 6.21
CA ILE A 103 1.40 6.30 6.98
C ILE A 103 0.77 6.27 8.36
N LYS A 104 -0.52 5.93 8.45
CA LYS A 104 -1.23 5.80 9.73
C LYS A 104 -0.55 4.77 10.63
N PHE A 105 -0.15 3.64 10.07
CA PHE A 105 0.50 2.58 10.84
C PHE A 105 1.94 2.92 11.24
N SER A 106 2.75 3.46 10.35
CA SER A 106 4.12 3.84 10.70
C SER A 106 4.16 4.93 11.77
N THR A 107 3.31 5.94 11.64
CA THR A 107 3.30 7.09 12.55
C THR A 107 2.85 6.75 13.97
N CYS A 108 2.07 5.67 14.17
CA CYS A 108 1.71 5.21 15.52
C CYS A 108 2.89 4.59 16.31
N THR A 109 3.99 4.27 15.62
CA THR A 109 5.22 3.69 16.22
C THR A 109 6.28 4.75 16.52
N LEU A 110 6.00 6.01 16.18
CA LEU A 110 6.88 7.12 16.50
C LEU A 110 6.71 7.51 17.96
N LEU A 111 7.84 7.76 18.62
CA LEU A 111 7.91 8.18 20.01
C LEU A 111 8.87 9.36 20.17
N GLY A 112 8.85 10.00 21.33
CA GLY A 112 9.82 11.05 21.68
C GLY A 112 9.90 12.16 20.64
N SER A 113 11.12 12.50 20.20
CA SER A 113 11.35 13.60 19.28
C SER A 113 10.78 13.33 17.88
N ALA A 114 10.68 12.07 17.47
CA ALA A 114 10.06 11.69 16.19
C ALA A 114 8.55 11.95 16.16
N LEU A 115 7.86 11.64 17.25
CA LEU A 115 6.43 11.91 17.38
C LEU A 115 6.16 13.42 17.41
N THR A 116 6.94 14.19 18.17
CA THR A 116 6.82 15.65 18.22
C THR A 116 7.03 16.29 16.84
N TRP A 117 8.03 15.81 16.10
CA TRP A 117 8.27 16.26 14.73
C TRP A 117 7.09 15.93 13.80
N TRP A 118 6.58 14.70 13.83
CA TRP A 118 5.44 14.29 13.01
C TRP A 118 4.19 15.14 13.31
N ASN A 119 3.87 15.35 14.58
CA ASN A 119 2.73 16.18 14.98
C ASN A 119 2.87 17.63 14.49
N SER A 120 4.09 18.17 14.49
CA SER A 120 4.37 19.50 13.95
C SER A 120 4.19 19.53 12.43
N HIS A 121 4.62 18.49 11.73
CA HIS A 121 4.40 18.36 10.29
C HIS A 121 2.91 18.33 9.94
N VAL A 122 2.12 17.49 10.63
CA VAL A 122 0.65 17.42 10.44
C VAL A 122 -0.01 18.77 10.65
N LYS A 123 0.42 19.56 11.65
CA LYS A 123 -0.09 20.93 11.87
C LYS A 123 0.21 21.88 10.71
N ILE A 124 1.38 21.74 10.08
CA ILE A 124 1.81 22.61 8.99
C ILE A 124 1.09 22.28 7.68
N VAL A 125 0.99 21.00 7.33
CA VAL A 125 0.46 20.59 6.01
C VAL A 125 -1.02 20.20 6.04
N GLY A 126 -1.59 19.99 7.23
CA GLY A 126 -2.96 19.50 7.41
C GLY A 126 -3.04 17.98 7.42
N TYR A 127 -4.10 17.45 8.04
CA TYR A 127 -4.31 16.01 8.24
C TYR A 127 -4.37 15.25 6.92
N ASP A 128 -5.20 15.71 5.98
CA ASP A 128 -5.43 15.01 4.72
C ASP A 128 -4.16 14.94 3.86
N ALA A 129 -3.40 16.04 3.78
CA ALA A 129 -2.13 16.06 3.06
C ALA A 129 -1.07 15.19 3.74
N ALA A 130 -0.99 15.23 5.08
CA ALA A 130 -0.02 14.45 5.83
C ALA A 130 -0.27 12.95 5.71
N TYR A 131 -1.52 12.50 5.82
CA TYR A 131 -1.87 11.08 5.74
C TYR A 131 -2.11 10.58 4.31
N GLY A 132 -2.28 11.48 3.34
CA GLY A 132 -2.37 11.15 1.92
C GLY A 132 -1.03 10.93 1.22
N MET A 133 0.10 11.19 1.88
CA MET A 133 1.42 10.99 1.28
C MET A 133 1.80 9.51 1.16
N SER A 134 2.76 9.21 0.28
CA SER A 134 3.30 7.87 0.14
C SER A 134 4.33 7.53 1.23
N TRP A 135 4.49 6.24 1.55
CA TRP A 135 5.57 5.77 2.42
C TRP A 135 6.96 6.22 1.93
N LYS A 136 7.18 6.23 0.61
CA LYS A 136 8.41 6.73 0.00
C LYS A 136 8.68 8.20 0.37
N THR A 137 7.65 9.03 0.38
CA THR A 137 7.74 10.44 0.78
C THR A 137 8.13 10.57 2.26
N LEU A 138 7.45 9.82 3.13
CA LEU A 138 7.76 9.82 4.56
C LEU A 138 9.20 9.38 4.83
N LYS A 139 9.69 8.32 4.18
CA LYS A 139 11.10 7.88 4.30
C LYS A 139 12.08 9.00 3.95
N LYS A 140 11.85 9.69 2.83
CA LYS A 140 12.71 10.81 2.40
C LYS A 140 12.75 11.94 3.45
N MET A 141 11.60 12.30 4.01
CA MET A 141 11.52 13.33 5.04
C MET A 141 12.21 12.92 6.34
N MET A 142 11.98 11.69 6.78
CA MET A 142 12.61 11.13 7.98
C MET A 142 14.13 11.06 7.82
N THR A 143 14.65 10.62 6.67
CA THR A 143 16.08 10.62 6.36
C THR A 143 16.64 12.05 6.38
N ALA A 144 15.97 13.01 5.75
CA ALA A 144 16.43 14.40 5.79
C ALA A 144 16.48 14.98 7.21
N LYS A 145 15.57 14.55 8.09
CA LYS A 145 15.49 15.03 9.48
C LYS A 145 16.50 14.35 10.42
N TYR A 146 16.73 13.05 10.27
CA TYR A 146 17.46 12.22 11.24
C TYR A 146 18.78 11.63 10.73
N CYS A 147 19.12 11.83 9.45
CA CYS A 147 20.41 11.44 8.87
C CYS A 147 21.16 12.70 8.39
N PRO A 148 21.75 13.50 9.30
CA PRO A 148 22.55 14.64 8.88
C PRO A 148 23.75 14.18 8.03
N ARG A 149 24.07 14.94 6.97
CA ARG A 149 25.16 14.60 6.02
C ARG A 149 26.51 14.32 6.71
N SER A 150 26.75 14.91 7.88
CA SER A 150 27.96 14.68 8.68
C SER A 150 28.07 13.25 9.21
N GLU A 151 26.95 12.58 9.51
CA GLU A 151 26.95 11.18 9.96
C GLU A 151 27.14 10.21 8.80
N ILE A 152 26.59 10.53 7.63
CA ILE A 152 26.75 9.70 6.41
C ILE A 152 28.24 9.62 6.03
N LYS A 153 28.94 10.77 6.04
CA LYS A 153 30.38 10.83 5.75
C LYS A 153 31.24 10.04 6.75
N LYS A 154 30.83 9.92 8.01
CA LYS A 154 31.56 9.11 9.00
C LYS A 154 31.46 7.62 8.69
N LEU A 155 30.29 7.18 8.26
CA LEU A 155 30.07 5.78 7.83
C LEU A 155 30.82 5.44 6.55
N GLU A 156 31.04 6.40 5.64
CA GLU A 156 31.83 6.22 4.40
C GLU A 156 33.34 6.13 4.64
N ILE A 157 33.84 6.61 5.78
CA ILE A 157 35.28 6.59 6.13
C ILE A 157 35.66 5.32 6.91
N GLU A 158 34.69 4.64 7.53
CA GLU A 158 34.89 3.40 8.31
C GLU A 158 34.65 2.10 7.50
N ILE A 159 34.32 2.22 6.21
CA ILE A 159 34.23 1.10 5.24
C ILE A 159 35.51 1.09 4.38
#